data_AF-A0A510THM4-F1
#
_entry.id   AF-A0A510THM4-F1
#
_cell.length_a   1.000
_cell.length_b   1.000
_cell.length_c   1.000
_cell.angle_alpha   90.00
_cell.angle_beta   90.00
_cell.angle_gamma   90.00
#
_symmetry.space_group_name_H-M   'P 1'
#
loop_
_entity.id
_entity.type
_entity.pdbx_description
1 polymer ?
#
loop_
_entity_poly.entity_id
_entity_poly.type
_entity_poly.pdbx_seq_one_letter_code
_entity_poly.pdbx_strand_id
1 'polypeptide(L)'
;MSGSDVTRHGVRRAWPGREALTGARAGRRRRRRGRGEQPMVPEAEFSSYYGKPVLNKPTWKALDIAGYLYLGGLAGASSLLAAGAQLGGRPALARPAKLGAAGAISLSLAALVHDLGRPARFLNMLRVFKPTSPMSVGSWVLSAYAPLTLAAAAADVAGRYRLAGSAATAGAAVLGPAVATYTAVLLSDTAVPSWHEGYRQLPYVFAGSAATAASGLALAAAPAGQAGPARRMAALGAALELGAFRLMKQRMGLAAEPYEQGRPQRLLRAAEALTAGGAALALLSGRVRDRRLGLVAGAALLTGSAALRFGVFQAGVASAEDPKYTVVPQRERLAAQGR
;
A
#
# COMPACT_ATOMS: atom_id res chain seq x y z
N MET A 1 5.74 29.25 30.80
CA MET A 1 6.01 28.36 29.64
C MET A 1 6.46 29.22 28.45
N SER A 2 7.77 29.35 28.24
CA SER A 2 8.40 30.25 27.25
C SER A 2 9.19 29.42 26.22
N GLY A 3 8.53 28.95 25.16
CA GLY A 3 9.15 28.18 24.08
C GLY A 3 8.23 28.08 22.86
N SER A 4 8.83 27.87 21.68
CA SER A 4 8.11 27.56 20.44
C SER A 4 7.45 26.20 20.54
N ASP A 5 6.21 26.08 20.05
CA ASP A 5 5.39 24.91 20.32
C ASP A 5 4.71 24.33 19.08
N VAL A 6 4.80 23.01 18.88
CA VAL A 6 4.13 22.31 17.77
C VAL A 6 2.68 22.06 18.17
N THR A 7 1.75 22.74 17.50
CA THR A 7 0.31 22.64 17.76
C THR A 7 -0.44 22.08 16.57
N ARG A 8 -1.73 21.79 16.73
CA ARG A 8 -2.62 21.36 15.63
C ARG A 8 -2.66 22.36 14.46
N HIS A 9 -2.34 23.64 14.70
CA HIS A 9 -2.32 24.69 13.68
C HIS A 9 -0.90 25.01 13.18
N GLY A 10 0.08 24.13 13.45
CA GLY A 10 1.49 24.36 13.14
C GLY A 10 2.29 24.89 14.34
N VAL A 11 3.50 25.38 14.08
CA VAL A 11 4.39 25.90 15.13
C VAL A 11 3.90 27.28 15.61
N ARG A 12 3.51 27.40 16.88
CA ARG A 12 3.16 28.67 17.52
C ARG A 12 4.37 29.25 18.26
N ARG A 13 4.47 30.59 18.27
CA ARG A 13 5.54 31.36 18.95
C ARG A 13 6.95 31.00 18.47
N ALA A 14 7.17 31.01 17.15
CA ALA A 14 8.52 31.01 16.60
C ALA A 14 9.21 32.34 16.99
N TRP A 15 10.07 32.33 18.00
CA TRP A 15 10.83 33.49 18.43
C TRP A 15 12.22 33.42 17.78
N PRO A 16 12.58 34.35 16.87
CA PRO A 16 13.91 34.37 16.30
C PRO A 16 14.92 34.70 17.42
N GLY A 17 15.73 33.73 17.82
CA GLY A 17 16.87 33.96 18.74
C GLY A 17 16.93 33.13 20.03
N ARG A 18 15.89 32.34 20.37
CA ARG A 18 15.94 31.32 21.46
C ARG A 18 15.73 29.90 20.92
N GLU A 19 16.19 29.65 19.70
CA GLU A 19 16.06 28.37 19.04
C GLU A 19 17.28 27.49 19.32
N ALA A 20 17.07 26.19 19.49
CA ALA A 20 18.12 25.21 19.25
C ALA A 20 18.40 25.22 17.73
N LEU A 21 19.22 26.18 17.30
CA LEU A 21 19.63 26.38 15.91
C LEU A 21 20.28 25.08 15.43
N THR A 22 19.69 24.43 14.43
CA THR A 22 20.27 23.24 13.80
C THR A 22 20.90 23.64 12.47
N GLY A 23 22.23 23.67 12.48
CA GLY A 23 23.15 24.04 11.41
C GLY A 23 24.53 24.15 12.04
N ALA A 24 25.59 23.67 11.36
CA ALA A 24 26.93 23.65 11.94
C ALA A 24 27.33 25.08 12.35
N ARG A 25 27.47 25.32 13.65
CA ARG A 25 28.13 26.52 14.17
C ARG A 25 29.64 26.35 13.96
N ALA A 26 30.08 26.33 12.70
CA ALA A 26 31.49 26.53 12.39
C ALA A 26 31.86 27.92 12.90
N GLY A 27 32.85 27.97 13.79
CA GLY A 27 33.00 29.02 14.77
C GLY A 27 33.00 30.43 14.18
N ARG A 28 32.43 31.37 14.94
CA ARG A 28 32.77 32.79 14.83
C ARG A 28 34.26 32.96 15.16
N ARG A 29 35.16 32.70 14.21
CA ARG A 29 36.51 33.26 14.24
C ARG A 29 36.46 34.62 13.57
N ARG A 30 36.86 35.63 14.35
CA ARG A 30 37.08 37.02 13.94
C ARG A 30 37.62 37.09 12.51
N ARG A 31 36.94 37.88 11.67
CA ARG A 31 37.44 38.34 10.37
C ARG A 31 38.88 38.84 10.53
N ARG A 32 39.84 38.13 9.93
CA ARG A 32 41.11 38.69 9.53
C ARG A 32 41.16 38.60 8.01
N ARG A 33 41.26 39.76 7.35
CA ARG A 33 41.39 39.91 5.89
C ARG A 33 42.54 39.02 5.40
N GLY A 34 42.24 38.07 4.52
CA GLY A 34 43.25 37.29 3.80
C GLY A 34 42.63 36.07 3.12
N ARG A 35 42.61 36.08 1.76
CA ARG A 35 42.42 34.96 0.82
C ARG A 35 42.10 33.59 1.46
N GLY A 36 40.85 33.40 1.89
CA GLY A 36 40.31 32.11 2.31
C GLY A 36 39.32 31.60 1.28
N GLU A 37 39.33 30.28 1.04
CA GLU A 37 38.42 29.57 0.13
C GLU A 37 36.97 30.03 0.33
N GLN A 38 36.31 30.38 -0.78
CA GLN A 38 34.90 30.73 -0.76
C GLN A 38 34.09 29.47 -0.40
N PRO A 39 33.16 29.54 0.54
CA PRO A 39 32.31 28.40 0.87
C PRO A 39 31.50 28.00 -0.38
N MET A 40 31.72 26.77 -0.86
CA MET A 40 31.02 26.16 -2.00
C MET A 40 29.56 25.75 -1.66
N VAL A 41 29.10 26.06 -0.44
CA VAL A 41 27.76 25.74 0.05
C VAL A 41 27.08 27.06 0.43
N PRO A 42 25.82 27.28 0.02
CA PRO A 42 25.05 28.47 0.39
C PRO A 42 25.05 28.72 1.91
N GLU A 43 24.96 30.00 2.31
CA GLU A 43 24.82 30.35 3.73
C GLU A 43 23.62 29.61 4.34
N ALA A 44 23.85 28.95 5.47
CA ALA A 44 22.83 28.15 6.11
C ALA A 44 21.70 29.06 6.67
N GLU A 45 20.50 28.95 6.10
CA GLU A 45 19.31 29.55 6.68
C GLU A 45 18.94 28.82 7.98
N PHE A 46 19.02 29.53 9.09
CA PHE A 46 18.68 28.98 10.40
C PHE A 46 17.16 28.84 10.54
N SER A 47 16.69 27.60 10.61
CA SER A 47 15.29 27.25 10.86
C SER A 47 15.09 26.65 12.25
N SER A 48 13.93 26.95 12.84
CA SER A 48 13.51 26.42 14.14
C SER A 48 13.49 24.89 14.14
N TYR A 49 14.06 24.26 15.18
CA TYR A 49 14.01 22.80 15.37
C TYR A 49 12.57 22.26 15.34
N TYR A 50 11.61 23.02 15.87
CA TYR A 50 10.21 22.61 16.01
C TYR A 50 9.46 22.46 14.67
N GLY A 51 9.97 23.03 13.58
CA GLY A 51 9.37 22.90 12.24
C GLY A 51 9.97 21.75 11.42
N LYS A 52 10.97 21.03 11.92
CA LYS A 52 11.64 19.96 11.18
C LYS A 52 10.96 18.62 11.39
N PRO A 53 10.92 17.75 10.36
CA PRO A 53 10.43 16.38 10.50
C PRO A 53 11.19 15.64 11.60
N VAL A 54 10.46 14.94 12.48
CA VAL A 54 11.07 14.05 13.50
C VAL A 54 11.53 12.74 12.87
N LEU A 55 10.83 12.28 11.84
CA LEU A 55 11.14 11.07 11.10
C LEU A 55 11.95 11.41 9.86
N ASN A 56 12.89 10.52 9.51
CA ASN A 56 13.47 10.55 8.17
C ASN A 56 12.38 10.26 7.15
N LYS A 57 12.35 11.05 6.07
CA LYS A 57 11.43 10.83 4.96
C LYS A 57 11.63 9.40 4.40
N PRO A 58 10.55 8.63 4.16
CA PRO A 58 10.66 7.36 3.47
C PRO A 58 11.36 7.55 2.11
N THR A 59 12.48 6.85 1.91
CA THR A 59 13.28 6.95 0.67
C THR A 59 12.71 6.12 -0.48
N TRP A 60 11.63 5.39 -0.21
CA TRP A 60 10.99 4.49 -1.15
C TRP A 60 10.40 5.23 -2.34
N LYS A 61 10.66 4.74 -3.54
CA LYS A 61 10.01 5.27 -4.74
C LYS A 61 8.55 4.80 -4.77
N ALA A 62 7.65 5.74 -5.05
CA ALA A 62 6.22 5.46 -5.06
C ALA A 62 5.84 4.33 -6.03
N LEU A 63 6.48 4.26 -7.21
CA LEU A 63 6.22 3.22 -8.21
C LEU A 63 6.66 1.83 -7.74
N ASP A 64 7.82 1.75 -7.08
CA ASP A 64 8.38 0.46 -6.64
C ASP A 64 7.51 -0.13 -5.52
N ILE A 65 7.24 0.64 -4.46
CA ILE A 65 6.47 0.13 -3.33
C ILE A 65 4.98 0.10 -3.63
N ALA A 66 4.34 1.20 -4.05
CA ALA A 66 2.89 1.16 -4.27
C ALA A 66 2.51 0.18 -5.40
N GLY A 67 3.37 0.05 -6.42
CA GLY A 67 3.26 -0.98 -7.45
C GLY A 67 3.39 -2.39 -6.87
N TYR A 68 4.40 -2.65 -6.05
CA TYR A 68 4.56 -3.92 -5.33
C TYR A 68 3.35 -4.26 -4.46
N LEU A 69 2.85 -3.31 -3.67
CA LEU A 69 1.67 -3.48 -2.80
C LEU A 69 0.45 -3.87 -3.64
N TYR A 70 0.20 -3.13 -4.72
CA TYR A 70 -0.91 -3.35 -5.64
C TYR A 70 -0.83 -4.72 -6.32
N LEU A 71 0.33 -5.05 -6.91
CA LEU A 71 0.55 -6.30 -7.64
C LEU A 71 0.51 -7.52 -6.72
N GLY A 72 1.06 -7.42 -5.51
CA GLY A 72 0.93 -8.48 -4.49
C GLY A 72 -0.53 -8.71 -4.10
N GLY A 73 -1.29 -7.63 -3.88
CA GLY A 73 -2.73 -7.68 -3.64
C GLY A 73 -3.50 -8.36 -4.76
N LEU A 74 -3.31 -7.88 -5.98
CA LEU A 74 -3.91 -8.47 -7.19
C LEU A 74 -3.57 -9.95 -7.30
N ALA A 75 -2.32 -10.33 -7.08
CA ALA A 75 -1.90 -11.72 -7.16
C ALA A 75 -2.66 -12.60 -6.15
N GLY A 76 -2.60 -12.26 -4.87
CA GLY A 76 -3.19 -13.06 -3.80
C GLY A 76 -4.68 -13.26 -3.95
N ALA A 77 -5.43 -12.19 -4.27
CA ALA A 77 -6.86 -12.28 -4.49
C ALA A 77 -7.22 -13.00 -5.79
N SER A 78 -6.42 -12.87 -6.86
CA SER A 78 -6.61 -13.63 -8.10
C SER A 78 -6.42 -15.14 -7.89
N SER A 79 -5.49 -15.58 -7.04
CA SER A 79 -5.34 -17.00 -6.71
C SER A 79 -6.55 -17.57 -5.96
N LEU A 80 -7.14 -16.80 -5.04
CA LEU A 80 -8.37 -17.19 -4.36
C LEU A 80 -9.56 -17.30 -5.35
N LEU A 81 -9.69 -16.31 -6.25
CA LEU A 81 -10.71 -16.33 -7.30
C LEU A 81 -10.50 -17.50 -8.28
N ALA A 82 -9.24 -17.81 -8.62
CA ALA A 82 -8.89 -18.93 -9.48
C ALA A 82 -9.31 -20.27 -8.88
N ALA A 83 -9.02 -20.51 -7.60
CA ALA A 83 -9.43 -21.73 -6.90
C ALA A 83 -10.96 -21.84 -6.83
N GLY A 84 -11.66 -20.76 -6.47
CA GLY A 84 -13.12 -20.73 -6.45
C GLY A 84 -13.74 -20.99 -7.82
N ALA A 85 -13.16 -20.42 -8.89
CA ALA A 85 -13.59 -20.65 -10.26
C ALA A 85 -13.34 -22.11 -10.69
N GLN A 86 -12.20 -22.68 -10.33
CA GLN A 86 -11.86 -24.07 -10.65
C GLN A 86 -12.78 -25.06 -9.94
N LEU A 87 -13.03 -24.89 -8.64
CA LEU A 87 -13.98 -25.69 -7.88
C LEU A 87 -15.40 -25.55 -8.42
N GLY A 88 -15.76 -24.35 -8.86
CA GLY A 88 -17.06 -24.08 -9.47
C GLY A 88 -17.18 -24.48 -10.94
N GLY A 89 -16.23 -25.21 -11.53
CA GLY A 89 -16.32 -25.67 -12.92
C GLY A 89 -16.30 -24.54 -13.96
N ARG A 90 -15.59 -23.43 -13.67
CA ARG A 90 -15.51 -22.23 -14.53
C ARG A 90 -14.09 -22.04 -15.10
N PRO A 91 -13.65 -22.88 -16.05
CA PRO A 91 -12.27 -22.87 -16.55
C PRO A 91 -11.89 -21.57 -17.26
N ALA A 92 -12.83 -20.91 -17.95
CA ALA A 92 -12.58 -19.65 -18.64
C ALA A 92 -12.48 -18.44 -17.69
N LEU A 93 -12.88 -18.59 -16.43
CA LEU A 93 -12.58 -17.66 -15.34
C LEU A 93 -11.31 -18.05 -14.58
N ALA A 94 -11.11 -19.35 -14.33
CA ALA A 94 -9.95 -19.84 -13.59
C ALA A 94 -8.62 -19.51 -14.31
N ARG A 95 -8.55 -19.76 -15.63
CA ARG A 95 -7.34 -19.52 -16.43
C ARG A 95 -6.82 -18.08 -16.37
N PRO A 96 -7.62 -17.04 -16.68
CA PRO A 96 -7.13 -15.66 -16.57
C PRO A 96 -6.83 -15.25 -15.13
N ALA A 97 -7.53 -15.79 -14.13
CA ALA A 97 -7.21 -15.53 -12.73
C ALA A 97 -5.84 -16.12 -12.33
N LYS A 98 -5.52 -17.37 -12.75
CA LYS A 98 -4.19 -17.98 -12.53
C LYS A 98 -3.08 -17.21 -13.24
N LEU A 99 -3.28 -16.87 -14.52
CA LEU A 99 -2.31 -16.11 -15.31
C LEU A 99 -2.11 -14.71 -14.75
N GLY A 100 -3.20 -14.06 -14.34
CA GLY A 100 -3.17 -12.78 -13.65
C GLY A 100 -2.38 -12.83 -12.35
N ALA A 101 -2.62 -13.87 -11.54
CA ALA A 101 -1.89 -14.06 -10.30
C ALA A 101 -0.39 -14.29 -10.54
N ALA A 102 -0.04 -15.13 -11.51
CA ALA A 102 1.34 -15.43 -11.90
C ALA A 102 2.07 -14.20 -12.44
N GLY A 103 1.43 -13.42 -13.32
CA GLY A 103 1.98 -12.18 -13.86
C GLY A 103 2.17 -11.13 -12.76
N ALA A 104 1.16 -10.94 -11.92
CA ALA A 104 1.19 -9.95 -10.85
C ALA A 104 2.25 -10.28 -9.78
N ILE A 105 2.37 -11.55 -9.35
CA ILE A 105 3.41 -11.92 -8.38
C ILE A 105 4.83 -11.80 -8.97
N SER A 106 5.01 -12.11 -10.26
CA SER A 106 6.31 -11.98 -10.92
C SER A 106 6.75 -10.52 -11.01
N LEU A 107 5.84 -9.64 -11.42
CA LEU A 107 6.09 -8.19 -11.46
C LEU A 107 6.30 -7.61 -10.05
N SER A 108 5.54 -8.09 -9.07
CA SER A 108 5.70 -7.71 -7.65
C SER A 108 7.09 -8.07 -7.13
N LEU A 109 7.56 -9.30 -7.38
CA LEU A 109 8.90 -9.73 -6.99
C LEU A 109 10.00 -8.96 -7.73
N ALA A 110 9.81 -8.67 -9.02
CA ALA A 110 10.77 -7.86 -9.77
C ALA A 110 10.90 -6.44 -9.19
N ALA A 111 9.77 -5.80 -8.86
CA ALA A 111 9.76 -4.49 -8.21
C ALA A 111 10.43 -4.53 -6.82
N LEU A 112 10.18 -5.58 -6.04
CA LEU A 112 10.81 -5.78 -4.73
C LEU A 112 12.34 -5.94 -4.84
N VAL A 113 12.81 -6.78 -5.77
CA VAL A 113 14.25 -7.01 -6.01
C VAL A 113 14.94 -5.74 -6.50
N HIS A 114 14.27 -4.95 -7.35
CA HIS A 114 14.76 -3.65 -7.78
C HIS A 114 14.91 -2.68 -6.60
N ASP A 115 13.91 -2.59 -5.72
CA ASP A 115 13.95 -1.73 -4.52
C ASP A 115 15.05 -2.15 -3.52
N LEU A 116 15.31 -3.46 -3.40
CA LEU A 116 16.40 -4.01 -2.56
C LEU A 116 17.80 -3.57 -3.04
N GLY A 117 17.95 -3.17 -4.31
CA GLY A 117 19.20 -2.71 -4.95
C GLY A 117 20.28 -3.79 -5.15
N ARG A 118 20.26 -4.88 -4.36
CA ARG A 118 21.12 -6.06 -4.51
C ARG A 118 20.29 -7.34 -4.38
N PRO A 119 20.12 -8.14 -5.47
CA PRO A 119 19.23 -9.30 -5.47
C PRO A 119 19.55 -10.35 -4.40
N ALA A 120 20.84 -10.56 -4.11
CA ALA A 120 21.30 -11.51 -3.09
C ALA A 120 20.77 -11.18 -1.67
N ARG A 121 20.31 -9.95 -1.41
CA ARG A 121 19.71 -9.57 -0.12
C ARG A 121 18.40 -10.28 0.15
N PHE A 122 17.64 -10.65 -0.88
CA PHE A 122 16.41 -11.42 -0.70
C PHE A 122 16.69 -12.78 -0.04
N LEU A 123 17.75 -13.47 -0.49
CA LEU A 123 18.16 -14.75 0.10
C LEU A 123 18.59 -14.61 1.56
N ASN A 124 19.14 -13.45 1.95
CA ASN A 124 19.48 -13.19 3.35
C ASN A 124 18.23 -13.08 4.23
N MET A 125 17.09 -12.63 3.69
CA MET A 125 15.82 -12.55 4.43
C MET A 125 15.23 -13.93 4.73
N LEU A 126 15.59 -14.96 3.95
CA LEU A 126 15.14 -16.33 4.13
C LEU A 126 16.01 -17.15 5.09
N ARG A 127 17.02 -16.54 5.72
CA ARG A 127 17.89 -17.24 6.69
C ARG A 127 17.26 -17.38 8.07
N VAL A 128 16.38 -16.46 8.46
CA VAL A 128 15.79 -16.40 9.79
C VAL A 128 14.29 -16.28 9.67
N PHE A 129 13.57 -17.11 10.42
CA PHE A 129 12.13 -16.96 10.61
C PHE A 129 11.87 -16.16 11.90
N LYS A 130 11.41 -14.91 11.76
CA LYS A 130 11.07 -14.03 12.88
C LYS A 130 9.58 -13.67 12.85
N PRO A 131 8.72 -14.40 13.58
CA PRO A 131 7.26 -14.19 13.56
C PRO A 131 6.83 -12.76 13.92
N THR A 132 7.61 -12.06 14.74
CA THR A 132 7.32 -10.70 15.18
C THR A 132 7.67 -9.63 14.14
N SER A 133 8.24 -10.02 12.99
CA SER A 133 8.61 -9.11 11.91
C SER A 133 7.74 -9.38 10.68
N PRO A 134 6.83 -8.46 10.31
CA PRO A 134 6.01 -8.59 9.10
C PRO A 134 6.85 -8.78 7.83
N MET A 135 8.04 -8.19 7.79
CA MET A 135 8.99 -8.34 6.68
C MET A 135 9.51 -9.79 6.56
N SER A 136 9.91 -10.42 7.68
CA SER A 136 10.36 -11.82 7.69
C SER A 136 9.22 -12.75 7.28
N VAL A 137 8.05 -12.62 7.91
CA VAL A 137 6.85 -13.42 7.58
C VAL A 137 6.49 -13.24 6.09
N GLY A 138 6.51 -12.00 5.59
CA GLY A 138 6.26 -11.68 4.19
C GLY A 138 7.19 -12.40 3.22
N SER A 139 8.50 -12.42 3.46
CA SER A 139 9.47 -13.13 2.62
C SER A 139 9.20 -14.63 2.56
N TRP A 140 8.85 -15.25 3.69
CA TRP A 140 8.50 -16.67 3.74
C TRP A 140 7.19 -16.97 3.01
N VAL A 141 6.16 -16.14 3.22
CA VAL A 141 4.87 -16.26 2.51
C VAL A 141 5.06 -16.11 1.00
N LEU A 142 5.80 -15.10 0.54
CA LEU A 142 6.10 -14.88 -0.88
C LEU A 142 6.87 -16.06 -1.49
N SER A 143 7.86 -16.59 -0.76
CA SER A 143 8.69 -17.70 -1.23
C SER A 143 7.91 -19.00 -1.40
N ALA A 144 6.92 -19.25 -0.53
CA ALA A 144 6.01 -20.38 -0.70
C ALA A 144 4.94 -20.11 -1.78
N TYR A 145 4.38 -18.90 -1.83
CA TYR A 145 3.27 -18.55 -2.70
C TYR A 145 3.65 -18.45 -4.18
N ALA A 146 4.78 -17.82 -4.50
CA ALA A 146 5.16 -17.56 -5.90
C ALA A 146 5.36 -18.85 -6.72
N PRO A 147 6.09 -19.88 -6.26
CA PRO A 147 6.22 -21.14 -6.98
C PRO A 147 4.88 -21.85 -7.19
N LEU A 148 3.99 -21.85 -6.19
CA LEU A 148 2.66 -22.46 -6.30
C LEU A 148 1.82 -21.76 -7.38
N THR A 149 1.84 -20.43 -7.39
CA THR A 149 1.10 -19.63 -8.37
C THR A 149 1.62 -19.85 -9.79
N LEU A 150 2.94 -19.88 -9.96
CA LEU A 150 3.58 -20.15 -11.25
C LEU A 150 3.30 -21.58 -11.73
N ALA A 151 3.41 -22.58 -10.86
CA ALA A 151 3.11 -23.97 -11.18
C ALA A 151 1.64 -24.17 -11.55
N ALA A 152 0.72 -23.52 -10.84
CA ALA A 152 -0.71 -23.53 -11.14
C ALA A 152 -0.99 -22.98 -12.54
N ALA A 153 -0.39 -21.83 -12.89
CA ALA A 153 -0.53 -21.22 -14.21
C ALA A 153 0.12 -22.08 -15.32
N ALA A 154 1.32 -22.59 -15.09
CA ALA A 154 2.04 -23.43 -16.05
C ALA A 154 1.30 -24.74 -16.36
N ALA A 155 0.79 -25.42 -15.33
CA ALA A 155 -0.01 -26.64 -15.51
C ALA A 155 -1.30 -26.38 -16.30
N ASP A 156 -1.96 -25.24 -16.04
CA ASP A 156 -3.19 -24.83 -16.75
C ASP A 156 -2.93 -24.51 -18.22
N VAL A 157 -1.82 -23.81 -18.53
CA VAL A 157 -1.40 -23.50 -19.90
C VAL A 157 -0.98 -24.75 -20.66
N ALA A 158 -0.19 -25.62 -20.03
CA ALA A 158 0.29 -26.85 -20.64
C ALA A 158 -0.81 -27.90 -20.83
N GLY A 159 -1.93 -27.79 -20.13
CA GLY A 159 -3.00 -28.80 -20.13
C GLY A 159 -2.57 -30.15 -19.53
N ARG A 160 -1.45 -30.18 -18.79
CA ARG A 160 -0.84 -31.38 -18.20
C ARG A 160 -0.77 -31.26 -16.68
N TYR A 161 -0.50 -32.38 -16.01
CA TYR A 161 -0.31 -32.43 -14.55
C TYR A 161 -1.50 -31.83 -13.76
N ARG A 162 -2.74 -32.11 -14.19
CA ARG A 162 -3.96 -31.50 -13.65
C ARG A 162 -4.08 -31.61 -12.13
N LEU A 163 -3.69 -32.76 -11.55
CA LEU A 163 -3.70 -32.97 -10.10
C LEU A 163 -2.70 -32.04 -9.39
N ALA A 164 -1.44 -32.02 -9.84
CA ALA A 164 -0.41 -31.14 -9.28
C ALA A 164 -0.77 -29.66 -9.46
N GLY A 165 -1.31 -29.27 -10.64
CA GLY A 165 -1.78 -27.91 -10.89
C GLY A 165 -2.98 -27.50 -10.02
N SER A 166 -3.86 -28.45 -9.70
CA SER A 166 -4.98 -28.21 -8.77
C SER A 166 -4.49 -28.05 -7.33
N ALA A 167 -3.56 -28.90 -6.88
CA ALA A 167 -2.94 -28.78 -5.57
C ALA A 167 -2.17 -27.45 -5.43
N ALA A 168 -1.43 -27.05 -6.48
CA ALA A 168 -0.75 -25.77 -6.54
C ALA A 168 -1.74 -24.59 -6.48
N THR A 169 -2.87 -24.69 -7.19
CA THR A 169 -3.95 -23.68 -7.15
C THR A 169 -4.55 -23.56 -5.76
N ALA A 170 -4.80 -24.69 -5.08
CA ALA A 170 -5.32 -24.71 -3.71
C ALA A 170 -4.32 -24.11 -2.72
N GLY A 171 -3.04 -24.49 -2.79
CA GLY A 171 -1.98 -23.94 -1.95
C GLY A 171 -1.81 -22.43 -2.16
N ALA A 172 -1.82 -21.97 -3.42
CA ALA A 172 -1.79 -20.55 -3.73
C ALA A 172 -3.02 -19.81 -3.18
N ALA A 173 -4.21 -20.41 -3.22
CA ALA A 173 -5.42 -19.81 -2.66
C ALA A 173 -5.43 -19.74 -1.12
N VAL A 174 -4.76 -20.67 -0.43
CA VAL A 174 -4.59 -20.61 1.03
C VAL A 174 -3.64 -19.48 1.43
N LEU A 175 -2.52 -19.31 0.70
CA LEU A 175 -1.54 -18.26 0.97
C LEU A 175 -1.94 -16.89 0.40
N GLY A 176 -2.81 -16.86 -0.60
CA GLY A 176 -3.23 -15.65 -1.31
C GLY A 176 -3.78 -14.54 -0.41
N PRO A 177 -4.71 -14.83 0.53
CA PRO A 177 -5.17 -13.85 1.51
C PRO A 177 -4.03 -13.24 2.33
N ALA A 178 -3.06 -14.06 2.77
CA ALA A 178 -1.90 -13.57 3.49
C ALA A 178 -1.10 -12.59 2.62
N VAL A 179 -0.82 -12.94 1.36
CA VAL A 179 -0.14 -12.06 0.39
C VAL A 179 -0.91 -10.75 0.15
N ALA A 180 -2.24 -10.82 0.12
CA ALA A 180 -3.08 -9.66 -0.15
C ALA A 180 -3.09 -8.64 1.00
N THR A 181 -2.93 -9.08 2.25
CA THR A 181 -3.08 -8.24 3.44
C THR A 181 -1.80 -7.95 4.20
N TYR A 182 -0.78 -8.83 4.18
CA TYR A 182 0.43 -8.63 5.00
C TYR A 182 1.18 -7.35 4.65
N THR A 183 1.05 -6.89 3.40
CA THR A 183 1.68 -5.66 2.94
C THR A 183 1.11 -4.42 3.63
N ALA A 184 -0.17 -4.45 4.02
CA ALA A 184 -0.75 -3.42 4.88
C ALA A 184 -0.17 -3.48 6.30
N VAL A 185 0.02 -4.69 6.84
CA VAL A 185 0.62 -4.90 8.16
C VAL A 185 2.06 -4.36 8.17
N LEU A 186 2.85 -4.67 7.14
CA LEU A 186 4.20 -4.14 6.96
C LEU A 186 4.21 -2.61 6.94
N LEU A 187 3.26 -1.99 6.25
CA LEU A 187 3.15 -0.54 6.17
C LEU A 187 2.76 0.10 7.52
N SER A 188 1.82 -0.53 8.24
CA SER A 188 1.35 -0.06 9.54
C SER A 188 2.29 -0.35 10.71
N ASP A 189 3.21 -1.30 10.56
CA ASP A 189 4.27 -1.60 11.54
C ASP A 189 5.46 -0.62 11.44
N THR A 190 5.24 0.56 10.86
CA THR A 190 6.23 1.64 10.76
C THR A 190 5.91 2.75 11.75
N ALA A 191 6.87 3.66 11.98
CA ALA A 191 6.66 4.85 12.80
C ALA A 191 5.90 5.98 12.06
N VAL A 192 5.55 5.79 10.78
CA VAL A 192 4.89 6.82 9.96
C VAL A 192 3.45 7.02 10.45
N PRO A 193 3.07 8.22 10.93
CA PRO A 193 1.83 8.41 11.70
C PRO A 193 0.56 7.92 10.99
N SER A 194 0.35 8.34 9.74
CA SER A 194 -0.84 7.97 8.99
C SER A 194 -0.90 6.47 8.66
N TRP A 195 0.24 5.80 8.48
CA TRP A 195 0.22 4.35 8.27
C TRP A 195 0.00 3.58 9.57
N HIS A 196 0.66 4.02 10.64
CA HIS A 196 0.61 3.38 11.94
C HIS A 196 -0.77 3.49 12.59
N GLU A 197 -1.35 4.69 12.66
CA GLU A 197 -2.65 4.88 13.33
C GLU A 197 -3.79 4.12 12.61
N GLY A 198 -3.62 3.80 11.32
CA GLY A 198 -4.56 2.99 10.54
C GLY A 198 -4.46 1.46 10.74
N TYR A 199 -3.53 0.96 11.58
CA TYR A 199 -3.15 -0.46 11.62
C TYR A 199 -4.32 -1.45 11.78
N ARG A 200 -5.39 -1.05 12.49
CA ARG A 200 -6.55 -1.92 12.74
C ARG A 200 -7.43 -2.10 11.51
N GLN A 201 -7.51 -1.11 10.61
CA GLN A 201 -8.42 -1.15 9.47
C GLN A 201 -7.68 -1.33 8.14
N LEU A 202 -6.42 -0.91 8.04
CA LEU A 202 -5.67 -0.92 6.78
C LEU A 202 -5.57 -2.31 6.12
N PRO A 203 -5.39 -3.44 6.86
CA PRO A 203 -5.42 -4.76 6.24
C PRO A 203 -6.75 -5.10 5.56
N TYR A 204 -7.88 -4.66 6.10
CA TYR A 204 -9.21 -4.85 5.51
C TYR A 204 -9.40 -3.97 4.28
N VAL A 205 -8.91 -2.74 4.31
CA VAL A 205 -8.87 -1.85 3.14
C VAL A 205 -8.10 -2.50 2.00
N PHE A 206 -6.92 -3.06 2.29
CA PHE A 206 -6.09 -3.73 1.29
C PHE A 206 -6.70 -5.04 0.80
N ALA A 207 -7.37 -5.80 1.67
CA ALA A 207 -8.12 -7.00 1.28
C ALA A 207 -9.25 -6.67 0.29
N GLY A 208 -10.04 -5.64 0.59
CA GLY A 208 -11.11 -5.16 -0.31
C GLY A 208 -10.54 -4.72 -1.65
N SER A 209 -9.49 -3.89 -1.62
CA SER A 209 -8.78 -3.40 -2.80
C SER A 209 -8.11 -4.49 -3.64
N ALA A 210 -7.58 -5.53 -2.99
CA ALA A 210 -7.07 -6.70 -3.70
C ALA A 210 -8.21 -7.46 -4.39
N ALA A 211 -9.34 -7.63 -3.70
CA ALA A 211 -10.51 -8.31 -4.24
C ALA A 211 -11.14 -7.55 -5.42
N THR A 212 -11.24 -6.22 -5.35
CA THR A 212 -11.71 -5.39 -6.46
C THR A 212 -10.77 -5.46 -7.65
N ALA A 213 -9.45 -5.38 -7.46
CA ALA A 213 -8.47 -5.53 -8.54
C ALA A 213 -8.55 -6.90 -9.22
N ALA A 214 -8.54 -7.99 -8.45
CA ALA A 214 -8.64 -9.34 -8.99
C ALA A 214 -9.96 -9.58 -9.73
N SER A 215 -11.06 -9.04 -9.20
CA SER A 215 -12.35 -9.06 -9.88
C SER A 215 -12.32 -8.24 -11.17
N GLY A 216 -11.65 -7.10 -11.18
CA GLY A 216 -11.54 -6.24 -12.35
C GLY A 216 -10.77 -6.91 -13.49
N LEU A 217 -9.64 -7.56 -13.17
CA LEU A 217 -8.90 -8.36 -14.14
C LEU A 217 -9.74 -9.51 -14.69
N ALA A 218 -10.44 -10.23 -13.82
CA ALA A 218 -11.31 -11.33 -14.22
C ALA A 218 -12.48 -10.85 -15.10
N LEU A 219 -13.10 -9.71 -14.78
CA LEU A 219 -14.16 -9.12 -15.59
C LEU A 219 -13.65 -8.67 -16.97
N ALA A 220 -12.41 -8.20 -17.05
CA ALA A 220 -11.80 -7.82 -18.31
C ALA A 220 -11.42 -9.04 -19.17
N ALA A 221 -11.00 -10.15 -18.57
CA ALA A 221 -10.45 -11.29 -19.31
C ALA A 221 -11.42 -12.47 -19.51
N ALA A 222 -12.35 -12.73 -18.57
CA ALA A 222 -13.22 -13.91 -18.61
C ALA A 222 -14.55 -13.64 -19.35
N PRO A 223 -15.13 -14.64 -20.04
CA PRO A 223 -16.45 -14.51 -20.67
C PRO A 223 -17.55 -14.15 -19.66
N ALA A 224 -18.52 -13.34 -20.10
CA ALA A 224 -19.60 -12.82 -19.25
C ALA A 224 -20.44 -13.92 -18.56
N GLY A 225 -20.55 -15.10 -19.18
CA GLY A 225 -21.26 -16.26 -18.64
C GLY A 225 -20.59 -16.92 -17.44
N GLN A 226 -19.25 -16.85 -17.33
CA GLN A 226 -18.52 -17.43 -16.20
C GLN A 226 -18.11 -16.39 -15.15
N ALA A 227 -18.22 -15.08 -15.45
CA ALA A 227 -17.80 -13.99 -14.58
C ALA A 227 -18.66 -13.74 -13.32
N GLY A 228 -19.68 -14.57 -13.05
CA GLY A 228 -20.56 -14.42 -11.89
C GLY A 228 -19.83 -14.28 -10.53
N PRO A 229 -18.87 -15.17 -10.20
CA PRO A 229 -18.08 -15.04 -8.97
C PRO A 229 -17.28 -13.73 -8.90
N ALA A 230 -16.68 -13.29 -10.01
CA ALA A 230 -15.93 -12.03 -10.07
C ALA A 230 -16.83 -10.81 -9.79
N ARG A 231 -18.08 -10.79 -10.27
CA ARG A 231 -19.03 -9.70 -9.97
C ARG A 231 -19.39 -9.62 -8.49
N ARG A 232 -19.61 -10.77 -7.84
CA ARG A 232 -19.91 -10.83 -6.40
C ARG A 232 -18.71 -10.39 -5.58
N MET A 233 -17.52 -10.86 -5.95
CA MET A 233 -16.27 -10.49 -5.31
C MET A 233 -15.95 -9.00 -5.50
N ALA A 234 -16.29 -8.40 -6.65
CA ALA A 234 -16.19 -6.96 -6.86
C ALA A 234 -17.07 -6.17 -5.89
N ALA A 235 -18.34 -6.57 -5.74
CA ALA A 235 -19.27 -5.89 -4.84
C ALA A 235 -18.87 -6.02 -3.35
N LEU A 236 -18.51 -7.23 -2.92
CA LEU A 236 -18.04 -7.49 -1.55
C LEU A 236 -16.71 -6.77 -1.27
N GLY A 237 -15.77 -6.83 -2.22
CA GLY A 237 -14.49 -6.13 -2.14
C GLY A 237 -14.67 -4.62 -2.04
N ALA A 238 -15.55 -4.04 -2.85
CA ALA A 238 -15.86 -2.60 -2.80
C ALA A 238 -16.51 -2.20 -1.48
N ALA A 239 -17.47 -2.99 -0.98
CA ALA A 239 -18.09 -2.75 0.33
C ALA A 239 -17.07 -2.80 1.47
N LEU A 240 -16.17 -3.78 1.44
CA LEU A 240 -15.10 -3.92 2.44
C LEU A 240 -14.08 -2.76 2.35
N GLU A 241 -13.62 -2.43 1.15
CA GLU A 241 -12.66 -1.35 0.90
C GLU A 241 -13.21 0.00 1.38
N LEU A 242 -14.38 0.40 0.89
CA LEU A 242 -14.98 1.69 1.20
C LEU A 242 -15.42 1.77 2.67
N GLY A 243 -16.02 0.69 3.19
CA GLY A 243 -16.45 0.60 4.59
C GLY A 243 -15.29 0.66 5.56
N ALA A 244 -14.26 -0.16 5.35
CA ALA A 244 -13.07 -0.17 6.20
C ALA A 244 -12.30 1.15 6.10
N PHE A 245 -12.20 1.75 4.90
CA PHE A 245 -11.48 3.00 4.72
C PHE A 245 -12.20 4.18 5.40
N ARG A 246 -13.54 4.22 5.33
CA ARG A 246 -14.34 5.19 6.07
C ARG A 246 -14.18 5.03 7.59
N LEU A 247 -14.24 3.79 8.08
CA LEU A 247 -14.03 3.50 9.51
C LEU A 247 -12.62 3.87 9.97
N MET A 248 -11.62 3.64 9.11
CA MET A 248 -10.23 3.99 9.36
C MET A 248 -10.09 5.50 9.57
N LYS A 249 -10.55 6.32 8.62
CA LYS A 249 -10.50 7.80 8.70
C LYS A 249 -11.17 8.32 9.98
N GLN A 250 -12.32 7.75 10.37
CA GLN A 250 -13.04 8.16 11.57
C GLN A 250 -12.29 7.87 12.88
N ARG A 251 -11.41 6.86 12.91
CA ARG A 251 -10.71 6.41 14.12
C ARG A 251 -9.31 6.98 14.29
N MET A 252 -8.73 7.53 13.22
CA MET A 252 -7.32 7.98 13.21
C MET A 252 -7.09 9.40 13.78
N GLY A 253 -8.16 10.14 14.07
CA GLY A 253 -8.05 11.51 14.59
C GLY A 253 -7.18 12.39 13.68
N LEU A 254 -6.16 13.04 14.26
CA LEU A 254 -5.27 13.95 13.53
C LEU A 254 -4.52 13.28 12.37
N ALA A 255 -4.19 11.99 12.48
CA ALA A 255 -3.45 11.26 11.46
C ALA A 255 -4.32 10.92 10.21
N ALA A 256 -5.62 11.22 10.25
CA ALA A 256 -6.50 11.14 9.07
C ALA A 256 -6.32 12.32 8.11
N GLU A 257 -5.89 13.48 8.61
CA GLU A 257 -5.80 14.73 7.85
C GLU A 257 -4.96 14.62 6.56
N PRO A 258 -3.81 13.90 6.53
CA PRO A 258 -3.04 13.66 5.30
C PRO A 258 -3.78 12.91 4.20
N TYR A 259 -4.82 12.13 4.53
CA TYR A 259 -5.69 11.47 3.54
C TYR A 259 -6.70 12.44 2.91
N GLU A 260 -6.95 13.57 3.57
CA GLU A 260 -7.99 14.54 3.18
C GLU A 260 -7.43 15.82 2.56
N GLN A 261 -6.11 15.89 2.35
CA GLN A 261 -5.45 17.06 1.79
C GLN A 261 -4.60 16.73 0.55
N GLY A 262 -4.43 17.73 -0.32
CA GLY A 262 -3.47 17.71 -1.41
C GLY A 262 -3.64 16.57 -2.43
N ARG A 263 -2.51 15.99 -2.83
CA ARG A 263 -2.46 14.91 -3.83
C ARG A 263 -3.06 13.57 -3.34
N PRO A 264 -2.81 13.12 -2.09
CA PRO A 264 -3.45 11.92 -1.55
C PRO A 264 -4.98 11.97 -1.66
N GLN A 265 -5.61 13.08 -1.27
CA GLN A 265 -7.06 13.25 -1.34
C GLN A 265 -7.62 13.03 -2.74
N ARG A 266 -6.96 13.59 -3.77
CA ARG A 266 -7.41 13.46 -5.16
C ARG A 266 -7.36 12.00 -5.62
N LEU A 267 -6.27 11.29 -5.30
CA LEU A 267 -6.12 9.87 -5.62
C LEU A 267 -7.17 9.01 -4.90
N LEU A 268 -7.42 9.30 -3.62
CA LEU A 268 -8.35 8.53 -2.80
C LEU A 268 -9.81 8.78 -3.20
N ARG A 269 -10.18 10.00 -3.57
CA ARG A 269 -11.51 10.29 -4.14
C ARG A 269 -11.71 9.63 -5.49
N ALA A 270 -10.67 9.64 -6.34
CA ALA A 270 -10.71 8.91 -7.60
C ALA A 270 -10.86 7.41 -7.35
N ALA A 271 -10.12 6.85 -6.39
CA ALA A 271 -10.25 5.45 -5.98
C ALA A 271 -11.67 5.13 -5.49
N GLU A 272 -12.22 5.93 -4.57
CA GLU A 272 -13.58 5.74 -4.05
C GLU A 272 -14.62 5.73 -5.18
N ALA A 273 -14.54 6.70 -6.11
CA ALA A 273 -15.45 6.79 -7.25
C ALA A 273 -15.29 5.62 -8.24
N LEU A 274 -14.05 5.26 -8.59
CA LEU A 274 -13.75 4.16 -9.51
C LEU A 274 -14.13 2.79 -8.92
N THR A 275 -13.90 2.58 -7.63
CA THR A 275 -14.28 1.36 -6.92
C THR A 275 -15.81 1.24 -6.83
N ALA A 276 -16.51 2.29 -6.39
CA ALA A 276 -17.97 2.28 -6.30
C ALA A 276 -18.64 2.15 -7.67
N GLY A 277 -18.23 2.98 -8.63
CA GLY A 277 -18.74 2.97 -10.00
C GLY A 277 -18.40 1.66 -10.72
N GLY A 278 -17.17 1.17 -10.60
CA GLY A 278 -16.74 -0.10 -11.16
C GLY A 278 -17.52 -1.29 -10.60
N ALA A 279 -17.81 -1.31 -9.30
CA ALA A 279 -18.63 -2.35 -8.68
C ALA A 279 -20.08 -2.30 -9.15
N ALA A 280 -20.67 -1.11 -9.25
CA ALA A 280 -22.01 -0.93 -9.80
C ALA A 280 -22.09 -1.40 -11.27
N LEU A 281 -21.12 -0.99 -12.10
CA LEU A 281 -21.01 -1.44 -13.49
C LEU A 281 -20.79 -2.96 -13.60
N ALA A 282 -20.00 -3.56 -12.69
CA ALA A 282 -19.81 -5.00 -12.65
C ALA A 282 -21.12 -5.74 -12.41
N LEU A 283 -21.96 -5.26 -11.48
CA LEU A 283 -23.29 -5.83 -11.21
C LEU A 283 -24.23 -5.65 -12.41
N LEU A 284 -24.25 -4.46 -13.02
CA LEU A 284 -25.05 -4.17 -14.22
C LEU A 284 -24.64 -5.03 -15.42
N SER A 285 -23.34 -5.28 -15.61
CA SER A 285 -22.82 -6.16 -16.68
C SER A 285 -23.36 -7.58 -16.60
N GLY A 286 -23.75 -8.03 -15.39
CA GLY A 286 -24.38 -9.35 -15.19
C GLY A 286 -25.84 -9.38 -15.62
N ARG A 287 -26.56 -8.26 -15.50
CA ARG A 287 -27.97 -8.12 -15.88
C ARG A 287 -28.12 -7.97 -17.38
N VAL A 288 -27.35 -7.06 -17.97
CA VAL A 288 -27.43 -6.71 -19.41
C VAL A 288 -26.63 -7.69 -20.27
N ARG A 289 -25.73 -8.48 -19.67
CA ARG A 289 -24.81 -9.42 -20.34
C ARG A 289 -23.90 -8.76 -21.40
N ASP A 290 -23.67 -7.46 -21.30
CA ASP A 290 -22.76 -6.73 -22.19
C ASP A 290 -21.29 -6.88 -21.74
N ARG A 291 -20.45 -7.33 -22.69
CA ARG A 291 -19.00 -7.50 -22.52
C ARG A 291 -18.29 -6.16 -22.32
N ARG A 292 -18.75 -5.09 -22.98
CA ARG A 292 -18.14 -3.75 -22.89
C ARG A 292 -18.27 -3.19 -21.49
N LEU A 293 -19.44 -3.31 -20.88
CA LEU A 293 -19.66 -2.93 -19.48
C LEU A 293 -18.74 -3.70 -18.52
N GLY A 294 -18.51 -4.99 -18.77
CA GLY A 294 -17.56 -5.79 -17.99
C GLY A 294 -16.12 -5.30 -18.12
N LEU A 295 -15.69 -4.89 -19.31
CA LEU A 295 -14.35 -4.32 -19.55
C LEU A 295 -14.19 -2.96 -18.85
N VAL A 296 -15.17 -2.06 -18.97
CA VAL A 296 -15.13 -0.75 -18.30
C VAL A 296 -15.15 -0.92 -16.79
N ALA A 297 -16.01 -1.78 -16.25
CA ALA A 297 -16.02 -2.13 -14.84
C ALA A 297 -14.65 -2.68 -14.41
N GLY A 298 -14.06 -3.56 -15.22
CA GLY A 298 -12.76 -4.16 -14.95
C GLY A 298 -11.64 -3.13 -14.87
N ALA A 299 -11.56 -2.24 -15.86
CA ALA A 299 -10.59 -1.16 -15.89
C ALA A 299 -10.76 -0.19 -14.71
N ALA A 300 -12.01 0.16 -14.37
CA ALA A 300 -12.32 1.04 -13.26
C ALA A 300 -11.87 0.42 -11.92
N LEU A 301 -12.18 -0.85 -11.66
CA LEU A 301 -11.79 -1.53 -10.41
C LEU A 301 -10.27 -1.70 -10.28
N LEU A 302 -9.58 -2.07 -11.35
CA LEU A 302 -8.10 -2.15 -11.36
C LEU A 302 -7.47 -0.79 -11.07
N THR A 303 -7.94 0.25 -11.75
CA THR A 303 -7.41 1.61 -11.61
C THR A 303 -7.73 2.19 -10.24
N GLY A 304 -8.94 1.96 -9.73
CA GLY A 304 -9.36 2.41 -8.39
C GLY A 304 -8.51 1.78 -7.29
N SER A 305 -8.27 0.47 -7.38
CA SER A 305 -7.39 -0.25 -6.45
C SER A 305 -5.96 0.28 -6.50
N ALA A 306 -5.40 0.53 -7.70
CA ALA A 306 -4.08 1.15 -7.82
C ALA A 306 -4.06 2.55 -7.19
N ALA A 307 -5.01 3.42 -7.56
CA ALA A 307 -5.14 4.78 -7.03
C ALA A 307 -5.21 4.81 -5.49
N LEU A 308 -5.92 3.84 -4.89
CA LEU A 308 -5.96 3.66 -3.44
C LEU A 308 -4.56 3.39 -2.85
N ARG A 309 -3.82 2.41 -3.39
CA ARG A 309 -2.48 2.07 -2.88
C ARG A 309 -1.52 3.25 -2.98
N PHE A 310 -1.55 3.98 -4.09
CA PHE A 310 -0.75 5.20 -4.27
C PHE A 310 -1.20 6.33 -3.34
N GLY A 311 -2.51 6.50 -3.13
CA GLY A 311 -3.06 7.49 -2.20
C GLY A 311 -2.66 7.23 -0.75
N VAL A 312 -2.77 5.98 -0.29
CA VAL A 312 -2.33 5.56 1.05
C VAL A 312 -0.82 5.78 1.23
N PHE A 313 -0.02 5.41 0.24
CA PHE A 313 1.43 5.64 0.30
C PHE A 313 1.76 7.13 0.43
N GLN A 314 1.18 7.98 -0.41
CA GLN A 314 1.46 9.42 -0.37
C GLN A 314 0.95 10.09 0.92
N ALA A 315 -0.19 9.66 1.45
CA ALA A 315 -0.70 10.16 2.73
C ALA A 315 0.31 9.89 3.87
N GLY A 316 0.90 8.69 3.90
CA GLY A 316 1.94 8.38 4.88
C GLY A 316 3.20 9.23 4.71
N VAL A 317 3.71 9.37 3.49
CA VAL A 317 4.87 10.24 3.22
C VAL A 317 4.60 11.66 3.71
N ALA A 318 3.44 12.23 3.37
CA ALA A 318 3.04 13.56 3.84
C ALA A 318 2.98 13.65 5.37
N SER A 319 2.48 12.61 6.04
CA SER A 319 2.43 12.56 7.51
C SER A 319 3.81 12.47 8.18
N ALA A 320 4.81 11.90 7.49
CA ALA A 320 6.17 11.81 7.99
C ALA A 320 6.94 13.13 7.86
N GLU A 321 6.58 13.96 6.87
CA GLU A 321 7.25 15.23 6.59
C GLU A 321 6.80 16.38 7.50
N ASP A 322 5.63 16.27 8.15
CA ASP A 322 5.15 17.31 9.07
C ASP A 322 5.23 16.83 10.54
N PRO A 323 6.08 17.47 11.39
CA PRO A 323 6.23 17.10 12.79
C PRO A 323 4.93 17.20 13.59
N LYS A 324 3.93 17.95 13.13
CA LYS A 324 2.59 18.00 13.74
C LYS A 324 2.01 16.61 13.97
N TYR A 325 2.13 15.70 13.00
CA TYR A 325 1.54 14.36 13.08
C TYR A 325 2.31 13.40 13.97
N THR A 326 3.56 13.71 14.32
CA THR A 326 4.35 12.91 15.26
C THR A 326 4.26 13.45 16.68
N VAL A 327 4.36 14.76 16.86
CA VAL A 327 4.48 15.41 18.18
C VAL A 327 3.13 15.57 18.89
N VAL A 328 2.09 16.05 18.18
CA VAL A 328 0.81 16.39 18.80
C VAL A 328 0.13 15.16 19.41
N PRO A 329 -0.01 14.02 18.70
CA PRO A 329 -0.64 12.82 19.29
C PRO A 329 0.11 12.28 20.50
N GLN A 330 1.44 12.35 20.51
CA GLN A 330 2.25 11.91 21.66
C GLN A 330 1.98 12.77 22.90
N ARG A 331 1.88 14.09 22.73
CA ARG A 331 1.57 15.01 23.83
C ARG A 331 0.16 14.85 24.35
N GLU A 332 -0.81 14.64 23.47
CA GLU A 332 -2.19 14.36 23.88
C GLU A 332 -2.27 13.08 24.72
N ARG A 333 -1.53 12.02 24.35
CA ARG A 333 -1.41 10.79 25.14
C ARG A 333 -0.77 11.02 26.52
N LEU A 334 0.32 11.78 26.58
CA LEU A 334 0.98 12.12 27.85
C LEU A 334 0.08 12.95 28.77
N ALA A 335 -0.64 13.94 28.21
CA ALA A 335 -1.57 14.77 28.97
C ALA A 335 -2.78 13.97 29.49
N ALA A 336 -3.22 12.94 28.76
CA ALA A 336 -4.28 12.03 29.19
C ALA A 336 -3.82 11.05 30.28
N GLN A 337 -2.54 10.67 30.32
CA GLN A 337 -1.95 9.80 31.34
C GLN A 337 -1.57 10.53 32.63
N GLY A 338 -1.32 11.84 32.55
CA GLY A 338 -1.03 12.70 33.70
C GLY A 338 -2.27 13.24 34.42
N ARG A 339 -3.47 12.79 34.05
CA ARG A 339 -4.74 13.04 34.73
C ARG A 339 -5.21 11.77 35.40
#